data_AF-A0A7L5Z7K0-F1
#
_entry.id   AF-A0A7L5Z7K0-F1
#
_cell.length_a   1.000
_cell.length_b   1.000
_cell.length_c   1.000
_cell.angle_alpha   90.00
_cell.angle_beta   90.00
_cell.angle_gamma   90.00
#
_symmetry.space_group_name_H-M   'P 1'
#
loop_
_entity.id
_entity.type
_entity.pdbx_description
1 polymer ?
#
loop_
_entity_poly.entity_id
_entity_poly.type
_entity_poly.pdbx_seq_one_letter_code
_entity_poly.pdbx_strand_id
1 'polypeptide(L)'
;MRSLGYRTGSENNIIREGQLRHDFLCLGRKTKNDMRLIGRPDYLLEIGGHGTILIEAKAGDRSLSNETVEQAKSYAIHPEVAATAFVITNGLDFLVFSSSGQEPG
;
A
#
# COMPACT_ATOMS: atom_id res chain seq x y z
N MET A 1 -1.37 -0.44 15.24
CA MET A 1 -1.70 -1.74 14.59
C MET A 1 -2.18 -2.80 15.57
N ARG A 2 -1.37 -3.24 16.54
CA ARG A 2 -1.82 -4.24 17.53
C ARG A 2 -3.00 -3.76 18.37
N SER A 3 -3.04 -2.47 18.67
CA SER A 3 -4.16 -1.77 19.31
C SER A 3 -5.42 -1.64 18.43
N LEU A 4 -5.28 -1.78 17.11
CA LEU A 4 -6.39 -1.77 16.14
C LEU A 4 -6.91 -3.19 15.86
N GLY A 5 -6.43 -4.21 16.57
CA GLY A 5 -6.88 -5.60 16.42
C GLY A 5 -6.17 -6.42 15.34
N TYR A 6 -5.19 -5.86 14.62
CA TYR A 6 -4.47 -6.59 13.56
C TYR A 6 -3.35 -7.47 14.12
N ARG A 7 -3.32 -8.74 13.69
CA ARG A 7 -2.32 -9.74 14.08
C ARG A 7 -1.97 -10.65 12.89
N THR A 8 -0.68 -10.94 12.73
CA THR A 8 -0.19 -11.85 11.69
C THR A 8 -0.85 -13.23 11.81
N GLY A 9 -1.37 -13.75 10.69
CA GLY A 9 -2.04 -15.05 10.60
C GLY A 9 -3.45 -15.11 11.21
N SER A 10 -4.08 -13.95 11.42
CA SER A 10 -5.48 -13.86 11.86
C SER A 10 -6.38 -13.32 10.76
N GLU A 11 -7.70 -13.32 10.99
CA GLU A 11 -8.69 -12.74 10.07
C GLU A 11 -8.39 -11.27 9.72
N ASN A 12 -7.87 -10.50 10.67
CA ASN A 12 -7.31 -9.16 10.45
C ASN A 12 -5.79 -9.27 10.39
N ASN A 13 -5.29 -9.68 9.23
CA ASN A 13 -3.88 -9.97 9.04
C ASN A 13 -3.06 -8.69 8.87
N ILE A 14 -1.83 -8.72 9.39
CA ILE A 14 -0.82 -7.69 9.12
C ILE A 14 0.42 -8.36 8.55
N ILE A 15 0.76 -7.97 7.33
CA ILE A 15 1.96 -8.37 6.61
C ILE A 15 2.92 -7.19 6.70
N ARG A 16 4.13 -7.44 7.22
CA ARG A 16 5.21 -6.44 7.30
C ARG A 16 6.24 -6.74 6.24
N GLU A 17 6.72 -5.70 5.55
CA GLU A 17 7.76 -5.83 4.51
C GLU A 17 7.47 -6.94 3.50
N GLY A 18 6.18 -7.09 3.13
CA GLY A 18 5.72 -8.15 2.25
C GLY A 18 6.49 -8.11 0.94
N GLN A 19 7.29 -9.15 0.69
CA GLN A 19 7.99 -9.29 -0.58
C GLN A 19 6.92 -9.55 -1.65
N LEU A 20 6.67 -8.57 -2.51
CA LEU A 20 5.92 -8.83 -3.74
C LEU A 20 6.67 -9.91 -4.50
N ARG A 21 5.94 -10.89 -5.04
CA ARG A 21 6.55 -11.97 -5.82
C ARG A 21 6.97 -11.44 -7.18
N HIS A 22 6.36 -10.36 -7.66
CA HIS A 22 6.73 -9.66 -8.88
C HIS A 22 6.82 -8.14 -8.64
N ASP A 23 7.99 -7.57 -8.91
CA ASP A 23 8.25 -6.12 -8.86
C ASP A 23 7.67 -5.36 -10.09
N PHE A 24 6.80 -5.99 -10.88
CA PHE A 24 6.32 -5.48 -12.17
C PHE A 24 4.80 -5.36 -12.20
N LEU A 25 4.31 -4.16 -12.52
CA LEU A 25 2.89 -3.76 -12.56
C LEU A 25 1.99 -4.61 -13.50
N CYS A 26 2.57 -5.42 -14.39
CA CYS A 26 1.85 -6.16 -15.41
C CYS A 26 2.24 -7.66 -15.44
N LEU A 27 1.25 -8.54 -15.27
CA LEU A 27 1.31 -9.94 -15.74
C LEU A 27 1.10 -9.95 -17.27
N GLY A 28 2.07 -9.43 -18.03
CA GLY A 28 1.97 -9.30 -19.48
C GLY A 28 3.29 -8.87 -20.15
N ARG A 29 3.34 -8.95 -21.49
CA ARG A 29 4.55 -8.71 -22.30
C ARG A 29 5.16 -7.33 -21.99
N LYS A 30 6.38 -7.33 -21.43
CA LYS A 30 7.21 -6.16 -21.10
C LYS A 30 7.07 -5.04 -22.13
N THR A 31 6.45 -3.94 -21.76
CA THR A 31 6.54 -2.66 -22.46
C THR A 31 7.47 -1.73 -21.67
N LYS A 32 8.11 -0.79 -22.36
CA LYS A 32 9.12 0.16 -21.84
C LYS A 32 8.63 1.09 -20.71
N ASN A 33 7.41 0.89 -20.22
CA ASN A 33 6.76 1.65 -19.15
C ASN A 33 6.68 0.86 -17.83
N ASP A 34 7.45 -0.23 -17.70
CA ASP A 34 7.70 -0.91 -16.41
C ASP A 34 8.39 0.08 -15.46
N MET A 35 7.59 0.90 -14.76
CA MET A 35 8.06 1.56 -13.54
C MET A 35 8.48 0.45 -12.59
N ARG A 36 9.79 0.28 -12.39
CA ARG A 36 10.29 -0.51 -11.27
C ARG A 36 9.65 0.08 -10.03
N LEU A 37 8.87 -0.75 -9.35
CA LEU A 37 8.39 -0.45 -8.02
C LEU A 37 9.63 -0.42 -7.11
N ILE A 38 10.22 0.76 -6.92
CA ILE A 38 11.40 0.94 -6.06
C ILE A 38 10.90 1.01 -4.61
N GLY A 39 10.83 -0.14 -3.93
CA GLY A 39 10.50 -0.17 -2.50
C GLY A 39 9.88 -1.48 -2.04
N ARG A 40 9.36 -1.48 -0.83
CA ARG A 40 8.46 -2.49 -0.28
C ARG A 40 7.41 -1.73 0.52
N PRO A 41 6.12 -2.09 0.45
CA PRO A 41 5.15 -1.51 1.36
C PRO A 41 5.54 -1.88 2.79
N ASP A 42 5.58 -0.89 3.68
CA ASP A 42 5.93 -1.14 5.08
C ASP A 42 4.92 -2.09 5.72
N TYR A 43 3.63 -1.90 5.41
CA TYR A 43 2.56 -2.77 5.89
C TYR A 43 1.45 -2.98 4.85
N LEU A 44 0.95 -4.22 4.79
CA LEU A 44 -0.35 -4.55 4.20
C LEU A 44 -1.26 -5.05 5.31
N LEU A 45 -2.45 -4.47 5.40
CA LEU A 45 -3.50 -4.91 6.32
C LEU A 45 -4.57 -5.63 5.50
N GLU A 46 -4.69 -6.94 5.69
CA GLU A 46 -5.79 -7.69 5.09
C GLU A 46 -6.93 -7.74 6.10
N ILE A 47 -8.10 -7.31 5.67
CA ILE A 47 -9.33 -7.34 6.46
C ILE A 47 -10.13 -8.51 5.91
N GLY A 48 -10.31 -9.57 6.70
CA GLY A 48 -10.86 -10.86 6.27
C GLY A 48 -12.00 -10.78 5.25
N GLY A 49 -11.68 -11.00 3.97
CA GLY A 49 -12.64 -10.99 2.86
C GLY A 49 -13.14 -9.61 2.39
N HIS A 50 -12.76 -8.52 3.07
CA HIS A 50 -13.23 -7.16 2.78
C HIS A 50 -12.23 -6.33 1.97
N GLY A 51 -10.96 -6.74 1.92
CA GLY A 51 -9.94 -6.13 1.08
C GLY A 51 -8.64 -5.87 1.82
N THR A 52 -7.71 -5.21 1.12
CA THR A 52 -6.37 -4.92 1.63
C THR A 52 -6.17 -3.41 1.73
N ILE A 53 -5.61 -2.95 2.84
CA ILE A 53 -5.15 -1.55 2.99
C ILE A 53 -3.63 -1.55 2.96
N LEU A 54 -3.05 -0.76 2.05
CA LEU A 54 -1.61 -0.53 2.02
C LEU A 54 -1.24 0.63 2.95
N ILE A 55 -0.14 0.50 3.68
CA ILE A 55 0.38 1.58 4.53
C ILE A 55 1.86 1.79 4.25
N GLU A 56 2.17 3.01 3.82
CA GLU A 56 3.51 3.51 3.58
C GLU A 56 3.89 4.45 4.74
N ALA A 57 4.90 4.05 5.53
CA ALA A 57 5.38 4.80 6.67
C ALA A 57 6.73 5.47 6.32
N LYS A 58 6.76 6.80 6.36
CA LYS A 58 8.02 7.56 6.28
C LYS A 58 8.52 7.90 7.68
N ALA A 59 9.82 8.22 7.77
CA ALA A 59 10.39 8.79 8.99
C ALA A 59 9.69 10.13 9.31
N GLY A 60 9.52 10.43 10.61
CA GLY A 60 8.70 11.55 11.10
C GLY A 60 9.19 12.95 10.75
N ASP A 61 10.42 13.07 10.28
CA ASP A 61 11.02 14.30 9.77
C ASP A 61 10.74 14.54 8.28
N ARG A 62 10.11 13.59 7.58
CA ARG A 62 9.80 13.71 6.14
C ARG A 62 8.39 14.21 5.89
N SER A 63 8.27 15.19 5.00
CA SER A 63 7.00 15.64 4.45
C SER A 63 6.37 14.57 3.56
N LEU A 64 5.04 14.45 3.61
CA LEU A 64 4.26 13.61 2.72
C LEU A 64 4.16 14.27 1.34
N SER A 65 5.10 13.96 0.45
CA SER A 65 5.19 14.56 -0.89
C SER A 65 4.24 13.91 -1.90
N ASN A 66 3.84 14.66 -2.94
CA ASN A 66 3.05 14.12 -4.06
C ASN A 66 3.73 12.94 -4.77
N GLU A 67 5.07 12.93 -4.81
CA GLU A 67 5.82 11.79 -5.35
C GLU A 67 5.61 10.52 -4.51
N THR A 68 5.59 10.65 -3.19
CA THR A 68 5.28 9.54 -2.28
C THR A 68 3.85 9.04 -2.48
N VAL A 69 2.91 9.96 -2.74
CA VAL A 69 1.52 9.62 -3.05
C VAL A 69 1.41 8.80 -4.34
N GLU A 70 2.02 9.26 -5.43
CA GLU A 70 1.96 8.56 -6.72
C GLU A 70 2.66 7.19 -6.68
N GLN A 71 3.75 7.07 -5.91
CA GLN A 71 4.40 5.80 -5.68
C GLN A 71 3.50 4.83 -4.89
N ALA A 72 2.92 5.27 -3.77
CA ALA A 72 2.03 4.45 -2.95
C ALA A 72 0.78 4.02 -3.72
N LYS A 73 0.23 4.91 -4.55
CA LYS A 73 -0.89 4.64 -5.46
C LYS A 73 -0.55 3.53 -6.45
N SER A 74 0.63 3.61 -7.08
CA SER A 74 1.09 2.60 -8.04
C SER A 74 1.22 1.21 -7.41
N TYR A 75 1.67 1.15 -6.15
CA TYR A 75 1.69 -0.08 -5.37
C TYR A 75 0.28 -0.57 -5.00
N ALA A 76 -0.60 0.33 -4.57
CA ALA A 76 -1.94 -0.02 -4.11
C ALA A 76 -2.78 -0.68 -5.22
N ILE A 77 -2.67 -0.18 -6.46
CA ILE A 77 -3.38 -0.75 -7.62
C ILE A 77 -2.69 -1.97 -8.23
N HIS A 78 -1.51 -2.36 -7.75
CA HIS A 78 -0.75 -3.49 -8.28
C HIS A 78 -1.55 -4.79 -8.17
N PRO A 79 -1.61 -5.65 -9.21
CA PRO A 79 -2.45 -6.86 -9.18
C PRO A 79 -2.16 -7.84 -8.02
N GLU A 80 -0.90 -7.91 -7.56
CA GLU A 80 -0.54 -8.74 -6.40
C GLU A 80 -0.98 -8.14 -5.04
N VAL A 81 -1.24 -6.83 -4.99
CA VAL A 81 -1.67 -6.12 -3.78
C VAL A 81 -3.17 -5.90 -3.78
N ALA A 82 -3.69 -5.36 -4.89
CA ALA A 82 -5.10 -5.02 -5.12
C ALA A 82 -5.76 -4.36 -3.90
N ALA A 83 -5.06 -3.37 -3.32
CA ALA A 83 -5.52 -2.69 -2.12
C ALA A 83 -6.76 -1.84 -2.43
N THR A 84 -7.74 -1.86 -1.54
CA THR A 84 -8.95 -1.04 -1.63
C THR A 84 -8.67 0.42 -1.29
N ALA A 85 -7.69 0.65 -0.40
CA ALA A 85 -7.21 1.97 -0.02
C ALA A 85 -5.72 1.92 0.33
N PHE A 86 -5.07 3.08 0.33
CA PHE A 86 -3.71 3.24 0.84
C PHE A 86 -3.58 4.43 1.78
N VAL A 87 -2.70 4.28 2.75
CA VAL A 87 -2.41 5.28 3.77
C VAL A 87 -0.93 5.63 3.70
N ILE A 88 -0.62 6.92 3.81
CA ILE A 88 0.75 7.40 3.91
C ILE A 88 0.86 8.16 5.21
N THR A 89 1.86 7.85 6.02
CA THR A 89 2.05 8.50 7.31
C THR A 89 3.53 8.73 7.61
N ASN A 90 3.83 9.79 8.35
CA ASN A 90 5.15 10.02 8.94
C ASN A 90 5.11 9.83 10.48
N GLY A 91 4.00 9.31 11.02
CA GLY A 91 3.79 9.16 12.46
C GLY A 91 3.33 10.42 13.18
N LEU A 92 3.33 11.59 12.53
CA LEU A 92 2.70 12.83 13.01
C LEU A 92 1.40 13.10 12.25
N ASP A 93 1.47 13.01 10.92
CA ASP A 93 0.37 13.18 9.99
C ASP A 93 0.09 11.89 9.22
N PHE A 94 -1.13 11.77 8.70
CA PHE A 94 -1.47 10.71 7.76
C PHE A 94 -2.45 11.19 6.69
N LEU A 95 -2.33 10.62 5.49
CA LEU A 95 -3.22 10.82 4.36
C LEU A 95 -3.81 9.47 3.97
N VAL A 96 -5.11 9.44 3.69
CA VAL A 96 -5.84 8.23 3.27
C VAL A 96 -6.40 8.45 1.88
N PHE A 97 -6.20 7.48 1.00
CA PHE A 97 -6.66 7.53 -0.37
C PHE A 97 -7.39 6.24 -0.75
N SER A 98 -8.46 6.38 -1.53
CA SER A 98 -9.13 5.25 -2.16
C SER A 98 -8.38 4.82 -3.42
N SER A 99 -8.14 3.53 -3.59
CA SER A 99 -7.49 3.00 -4.80
C SER A 99 -8.41 2.99 -6.02
N SER A 100 -9.74 3.02 -5.81
CA SER A 100 -10.74 3.00 -6.90
C SER A 100 -11.01 4.38 -7.50
N GLY A 101 -10.40 5.46 -6.98
CA GLY A 101 -10.61 6.82 -7.44
C GLY A 101 -12.01 7.39 -7.13
N GLN A 102 -12.86 6.66 -6.42
CA GLN A 102 -14.08 7.23 -5.87
C GLN A 102 -13.73 7.99 -4.59
N GLU A 103 -13.87 9.30 -4.65
CA GLU A 103 -13.96 10.11 -3.43
C GLU A 103 -15.19 9.67 -2.63
N PRO A 104 -15.09 9.54 -1.30
CA PRO A 104 -16.27 9.32 -0.48
C PRO A 104 -17.20 10.54 -0.64
N GLY A 105 -18.40 10.30 -1.15
CA GLY A 105 -19.45 11.32 -1.28
C GLY A 105 -20.07 11.71 0.04
#